data_AF-A0A3D1ZFF7-F1
#
_entry.id   AF-A0A3D1ZFF7-F1
#
_cell.length_a   1.000
_cell.length_b   1.000
_cell.length_c   1.000
_cell.angle_alpha   90.00
_cell.angle_beta   90.00
_cell.angle_gamma   90.00
#
_symmetry.space_group_name_H-M   'P 1'
#
loop_
_entity.id
_entity.type
_entity.pdbx_description
1 polymer ?
#
loop_
_entity_poly.entity_id
_entity_poly.type
_entity_poly.pdbx_seq_one_letter_code
_entity_poly.pdbx_strand_id
1 'polypeptide(L)'
;MDIRLAYGRNGLNISLPDDRTTVIEPGYVPGLPDQEGALRTAIRDPVGSKPLRQLVSADQTVAISVCDITRPMPSTLVLPIVLRELAHVPSDQITILIATGTHRGNTDDELAQMLGQDVLNNYNIINHDAFDSSNLVLRGHTSDGIPI
;
A
#
# COMPACT_ATOMS: atom_id res chain seq x y z
N MET A 1 -35.65 -3.37 -11.51
CA MET A 1 -34.30 -3.97 -11.50
C MET A 1 -33.80 -4.05 -10.08
N ASP A 2 -33.15 -5.15 -9.74
CA ASP A 2 -32.52 -5.35 -8.44
C ASP A 2 -31.03 -5.04 -8.53
N ILE A 3 -30.54 -4.18 -7.63
CA ILE A 3 -29.16 -3.67 -7.61
C ILE A 3 -28.60 -3.89 -6.21
N ARG A 4 -27.31 -4.27 -6.13
CA ARG A 4 -26.59 -4.37 -4.86
C ARG A 4 -25.60 -3.21 -4.71
N LEU A 5 -25.85 -2.33 -3.75
CA LEU A 5 -24.95 -1.22 -3.41
C LEU A 5 -23.84 -1.68 -2.45
N ALA A 6 -22.63 -1.15 -2.64
CA ALA A 6 -21.53 -1.29 -1.70
C ALA A 6 -21.81 -0.44 -0.43
N TYR A 7 -22.49 -1.05 0.54
CA TYR A 7 -22.89 -0.41 1.78
C TYR A 7 -22.54 -1.28 3.00
N GLY A 8 -21.76 -0.72 3.93
CA GLY A 8 -21.24 -1.46 5.07
C GLY A 8 -20.40 -2.67 4.65
N ARG A 9 -20.45 -3.75 5.43
CA ARG A 9 -19.71 -5.00 5.14
C ARG A 9 -20.48 -5.99 4.25
N ASN A 10 -21.81 -5.89 4.24
CA ASN A 10 -22.67 -6.91 3.63
C ASN A 10 -23.34 -6.44 2.34
N GLY A 11 -23.28 -5.14 2.01
CA GLY A 11 -24.00 -4.54 0.91
C GLY A 11 -25.48 -4.29 1.21
N LEU A 12 -26.14 -3.55 0.32
CA LEU A 12 -27.56 -3.24 0.42
C LEU A 12 -28.24 -3.58 -0.90
N ASN A 13 -29.22 -4.48 -0.86
CA ASN A 13 -30.04 -4.79 -2.03
C ASN A 13 -31.19 -3.79 -2.11
N ILE A 14 -31.39 -3.21 -3.29
CA ILE A 14 -32.48 -2.28 -3.58
C ILE A 14 -33.18 -2.67 -4.88
N SER A 15 -34.46 -2.34 -4.98
CA SER A 15 -35.24 -2.50 -6.21
C SER A 15 -35.63 -1.12 -6.72
N LEU A 16 -35.26 -0.82 -7.97
CA LEU A 16 -35.58 0.45 -8.63
C LEU A 16 -36.43 0.22 -9.90
N PRO A 17 -37.28 1.18 -10.32
CA PRO A 17 -38.11 1.03 -11.51
C PRO A 17 -37.29 1.00 -12.80
N ASP A 18 -37.54 0.00 -13.64
CA ASP A 18 -36.79 -0.21 -14.90
C ASP A 18 -37.00 0.91 -15.93
N ASP A 19 -38.17 1.56 -15.90
CA ASP A 19 -38.60 2.57 -16.87
C ASP A 19 -37.85 3.90 -16.77
N ARG A 20 -37.13 4.13 -15.66
CA ARG A 20 -36.50 5.41 -15.35
C ARG A 20 -35.15 5.30 -14.66
N THR A 21 -34.55 4.11 -14.63
CA THR A 21 -33.27 3.86 -13.96
C THR A 21 -32.18 3.54 -14.99
N THR A 22 -31.00 4.15 -14.83
CA THR A 22 -29.80 3.83 -15.59
C THR A 22 -28.70 3.44 -14.62
N VAL A 23 -28.06 2.29 -14.85
CA VAL A 23 -26.96 1.78 -14.04
C VAL A 23 -25.65 1.99 -14.79
N ILE A 24 -24.68 2.62 -14.13
CA ILE A 24 -23.32 2.86 -14.67
C ILE A 24 -22.35 2.12 -13.76
N GLU A 25 -21.60 1.17 -14.34
CA GLU A 25 -20.66 0.32 -13.61
C GLU A 25 -19.27 0.36 -14.25
N PRO A 26 -18.21 0.16 -13.45
CA PRO A 26 -16.88 0.00 -14.00
C PRO A 26 -16.79 -1.29 -14.82
N GLY A 27 -15.97 -1.28 -15.87
CA GLY A 27 -15.57 -2.51 -16.54
C GLY A 27 -14.65 -3.33 -15.63
N TYR A 28 -15.15 -4.44 -15.09
CA TYR A 28 -14.32 -5.33 -14.29
C TYR A 28 -13.41 -6.18 -15.18
N VAL A 29 -12.11 -6.15 -14.90
CA VAL A 29 -11.11 -6.98 -15.58
C VAL A 29 -10.75 -8.14 -14.68
N PRO A 30 -10.66 -9.39 -15.19
CA PRO A 30 -10.19 -10.51 -14.40
C PRO A 30 -8.79 -10.24 -13.82
N GLY A 31 -8.60 -10.62 -12.56
CA GLY A 31 -7.28 -10.61 -11.94
C GLY A 31 -6.33 -11.60 -12.63
N LEU A 32 -5.02 -11.38 -12.47
CA LEU A 32 -4.01 -12.31 -12.99
C LEU A 32 -4.14 -13.69 -12.29
N PRO A 33 -4.07 -14.81 -13.04
CA PRO A 33 -4.15 -16.16 -12.45
C PRO A 33 -3.03 -16.47 -11.46
N ASP A 34 -1.80 -16.01 -11.73
CA ASP A 34 -0.64 -16.10 -10.83
C ASP A 34 -0.19 -14.70 -10.43
N GLN A 35 -0.86 -14.14 -9.41
CA GLN A 35 -0.57 -12.80 -8.92
C GLN A 35 0.85 -12.70 -8.35
N GLU A 36 1.32 -13.72 -7.63
CA GLU A 36 2.66 -13.71 -7.06
C GLU A 36 3.76 -13.80 -8.12
N GLY A 37 3.60 -14.66 -9.14
CA GLY A 37 4.52 -14.77 -10.25
C GLY A 37 4.59 -13.50 -11.07
N ALA A 38 3.45 -12.84 -11.28
CA ALA A 38 3.41 -11.54 -11.94
C ALA A 38 4.18 -10.47 -11.15
N LEU A 39 3.97 -10.39 -9.83
CA LEU A 39 4.69 -9.46 -8.95
C LEU A 39 6.19 -9.74 -8.91
N ARG A 40 6.61 -11.01 -8.79
CA ARG A 40 8.02 -11.41 -8.86
C ARG A 40 8.66 -11.01 -10.18
N THR A 41 7.96 -11.23 -11.29
CA THR A 41 8.45 -10.85 -12.63
C THR A 41 8.61 -9.33 -12.71
N ALA A 42 7.61 -8.56 -12.31
CA ALA A 42 7.64 -7.10 -12.36
C ALA A 42 8.80 -6.48 -11.54
N ILE A 43 9.15 -7.07 -10.39
CA ILE A 43 10.25 -6.55 -9.55
C ILE A 43 11.63 -6.93 -10.13
N ARG A 44 11.71 -8.06 -10.85
CA ARG A 44 12.97 -8.58 -11.44
C ARG A 44 13.22 -8.10 -12.85
N ASP A 45 12.19 -7.65 -13.55
CA ASP A 45 12.26 -7.03 -14.88
C ASP A 45 11.54 -5.67 -14.86
N PRO A 46 12.10 -4.66 -14.16
CA PRO A 46 11.43 -3.40 -13.96
C PRO A 46 11.53 -2.48 -15.19
N VAL A 47 10.54 -1.61 -15.36
CA VAL A 47 10.54 -0.59 -16.42
C VAL A 47 11.47 0.55 -16.05
N GLY A 48 12.53 0.75 -16.83
CA GLY A 48 13.39 1.94 -16.75
C GLY A 48 14.35 1.99 -15.56
N SER A 49 14.60 0.87 -14.87
CA SER A 49 15.53 0.80 -13.75
C SER A 49 16.23 -0.56 -13.66
N LYS A 50 17.13 -0.73 -12.68
CA LYS A 50 17.68 -2.05 -12.34
C LYS A 50 16.72 -2.77 -11.38
N PRO A 51 16.74 -4.11 -11.34
CA PRO A 51 15.99 -4.88 -10.36
C PRO A 51 16.27 -4.41 -8.93
N LEU A 52 15.25 -4.43 -8.06
CA LEU A 52 15.35 -3.92 -6.68
C LEU A 52 16.57 -4.48 -5.93
N ARG A 53 16.81 -5.79 -6.05
CA ARG A 53 17.94 -6.49 -5.43
C ARG A 53 19.32 -5.96 -5.85
N GLN A 54 19.42 -5.31 -7.00
CA GLN A 54 20.66 -4.72 -7.50
C GLN A 54 20.80 -3.22 -7.14
N LEU A 55 19.70 -2.57 -6.75
CA LEU A 55 19.70 -1.17 -6.33
C LEU A 55 20.09 -1.00 -4.86
N VAL A 56 19.85 -2.02 -4.04
CA VAL A 56 20.05 -1.97 -2.59
C VAL A 56 21.20 -2.87 -2.17
N SER A 57 22.22 -2.31 -1.50
CA SER A 57 23.31 -3.08 -0.91
C SER A 57 22.98 -3.53 0.53
N ALA A 58 23.66 -4.56 1.02
CA ALA A 58 23.38 -5.17 2.33
C ALA A 58 23.66 -4.25 3.53
N ASP A 59 24.47 -3.21 3.34
CA ASP A 59 24.90 -2.23 4.34
C ASP A 59 24.02 -0.95 4.36
N GLN A 60 23.02 -0.86 3.49
CA GLN A 60 22.08 0.27 3.45
C GLN A 60 20.94 0.13 4.46
N THR A 61 20.47 1.28 4.92
CA THR A 61 19.17 1.38 5.61
C THR A 61 18.06 1.61 4.58
N VAL A 62 16.93 0.93 4.76
CA VAL A 62 15.83 0.92 3.78
C VAL A 62 14.55 1.37 4.45
N ALA A 63 13.85 2.33 3.84
CA ALA A 63 12.48 2.67 4.18
C ALA A 63 11.53 2.21 3.08
N ILE A 64 10.50 1.44 3.43
CA ILE A 64 9.46 0.98 2.51
C ILE A 64 8.17 1.74 2.84
N SER A 65 7.72 2.61 1.95
CA SER A 65 6.45 3.32 2.12
C SER A 65 5.28 2.42 1.73
N VAL A 66 4.29 2.28 2.63
CA VAL A 66 3.08 1.48 2.43
C VAL A 66 1.86 2.36 2.66
N CYS A 67 0.83 2.25 1.81
CA CYS A 67 -0.42 2.98 2.01
C CYS A 67 -1.10 2.60 3.33
N ASP A 68 -1.84 3.55 3.92
CA ASP A 68 -2.65 3.29 5.11
C ASP A 68 -3.91 2.43 4.83
N ILE A 69 -4.66 2.10 5.88
CA ILE A 69 -5.87 1.26 5.79
C ILE A 69 -6.96 1.82 4.86
N THR A 70 -6.92 3.12 4.54
CA THR A 70 -7.92 3.76 3.68
C THR A 70 -7.74 3.43 2.20
N ARG A 71 -6.71 2.64 1.86
CA ARG A 71 -6.43 2.17 0.50
C ARG A 71 -6.62 0.66 0.40
N PRO A 72 -7.29 0.15 -0.64
CA PRO A 72 -7.48 -1.29 -0.85
C PRO A 72 -6.22 -1.93 -1.47
N MET A 73 -5.04 -1.62 -0.94
CA MET A 73 -3.77 -2.18 -1.40
C MET A 73 -3.62 -3.60 -0.84
N PRO A 74 -3.36 -4.63 -1.67
CA PRO A 74 -3.14 -6.00 -1.20
C PRO A 74 -1.73 -6.16 -0.57
N SER A 75 -1.45 -5.42 0.51
CA SER A 75 -0.13 -5.35 1.15
C SER A 75 0.33 -6.71 1.70
N THR A 76 -0.58 -7.55 2.21
CA THR A 76 -0.27 -8.92 2.66
C THR A 76 0.24 -9.83 1.54
N LEU A 77 -0.02 -9.49 0.28
CA LEU A 77 0.50 -10.20 -0.89
C LEU A 77 1.79 -9.54 -1.42
N VAL A 78 1.77 -8.21 -1.58
CA VAL A 78 2.85 -7.47 -2.25
C VAL A 78 4.08 -7.30 -1.35
N LEU A 79 3.89 -6.90 -0.10
CA LEU A 79 4.99 -6.54 0.80
C LEU A 79 5.92 -7.74 1.09
N PRO A 80 5.43 -8.97 1.36
CA PRO A 80 6.33 -10.12 1.52
C PRO A 80 7.18 -10.43 0.27
N ILE A 81 6.67 -10.15 -0.94
CA ILE A 81 7.45 -10.34 -2.17
C ILE A 81 8.57 -9.29 -2.25
N VAL A 82 8.27 -8.04 -1.94
CA VAL A 82 9.28 -6.96 -1.89
C VAL A 82 10.36 -7.26 -0.84
N LEU A 83 9.95 -7.67 0.37
CA LEU A 83 10.88 -8.02 1.45
C LEU A 83 11.79 -9.20 1.09
N ARG A 84 11.28 -10.20 0.36
CA ARG A 84 12.11 -11.31 -0.14
C ARG A 84 13.20 -10.86 -1.11
N GLU A 85 12.94 -9.85 -1.93
CA GLU A 85 13.95 -9.27 -2.83
C GLU A 85 15.00 -8.43 -2.09
N LEU A 86 14.74 -8.10 -0.82
CA LEU A 86 15.61 -7.38 0.10
C LEU A 86 16.16 -8.26 1.24
N ALA A 87 15.99 -9.59 1.17
CA ALA A 87 16.39 -10.49 2.26
C ALA A 87 17.90 -10.52 2.58
N HIS A 88 18.73 -9.88 1.75
CA HIS A 88 20.15 -9.65 2.03
C HIS A 88 20.42 -8.43 2.91
N VAL A 89 19.41 -7.61 3.19
CA VAL A 89 19.46 -6.49 4.13
C VAL A 89 18.94 -6.99 5.49
N PRO A 90 19.67 -6.76 6.61
CA PRO A 90 19.18 -7.11 7.94
C PRO A 90 17.82 -6.45 8.23
N SER A 91 16.89 -7.18 8.86
CA SER A 91 15.52 -6.69 9.06
C SER A 91 15.45 -5.47 9.97
N ASP A 92 16.40 -5.30 10.89
CA ASP A 92 16.53 -4.12 11.74
C ASP A 92 16.99 -2.86 10.99
N GLN A 93 17.52 -3.01 9.77
CA GLN A 93 17.82 -1.91 8.85
C GLN A 93 16.65 -1.58 7.91
N ILE A 94 15.54 -2.32 7.98
CA ILE A 94 14.34 -2.08 7.18
C ILE A 94 13.24 -1.50 8.07
N THR A 95 12.77 -0.31 7.70
CA THR A 95 11.61 0.34 8.32
C THR A 95 10.44 0.39 7.34
N ILE A 96 9.26 -0.02 7.79
CA ILE A 96 8.01 0.09 7.04
C ILE A 96 7.30 1.37 7.49
N LEU A 97 7.18 2.33 6.59
CA LEU A 97 6.58 3.63 6.86
C LEU A 97 5.15 3.67 6.32
N ILE A 98 4.17 3.76 7.20
CA ILE A 98 2.76 3.88 6.82
C ILE A 98 2.48 5.32 6.40
N ALA A 99 2.16 5.50 5.12
CA ALA A 99 1.90 6.79 4.50
C ALA A 99 0.45 7.23 4.76
N THR A 100 0.21 7.72 5.98
CA THR A 100 -1.09 8.23 6.45
C THR A 100 -1.47 9.57 5.81
N GLY A 101 -0.50 10.34 5.33
CA GLY A 101 -0.74 11.73 4.91
C GLY A 101 -1.36 12.53 6.06
N THR A 102 -2.52 13.14 5.81
CA THR A 102 -3.27 13.88 6.84
C THR A 102 -4.25 13.03 7.65
N HIS A 103 -4.27 11.71 7.45
CA HIS A 103 -5.12 10.81 8.22
C HIS A 103 -4.53 10.54 9.61
N ARG A 104 -5.35 9.98 10.51
CA ARG A 104 -4.85 9.47 11.79
C ARG A 104 -3.92 8.27 11.56
N GLY A 105 -3.04 8.02 12.53
CA GLY A 105 -2.29 6.77 12.61
C GLY A 105 -3.19 5.53 12.66
N ASN A 106 -2.69 4.43 12.11
CA ASN A 106 -3.31 3.13 12.20
C ASN A 106 -3.10 2.51 13.58
N THR A 107 -4.12 1.80 14.07
CA THR A 107 -4.02 1.00 15.30
C THR A 107 -3.28 -0.31 15.05
N ASP A 108 -2.84 -0.99 16.11
CA ASP A 108 -2.14 -2.28 15.99
C ASP A 108 -2.97 -3.33 15.25
N ASP A 109 -4.28 -3.40 15.52
CA ASP A 109 -5.20 -4.32 14.82
C ASP A 109 -5.29 -4.00 13.32
N GLU A 110 -5.32 -2.72 12.98
CA GLU A 110 -5.35 -2.27 11.58
C GLU A 110 -4.04 -2.62 10.88
N LEU A 111 -2.89 -2.39 11.53
CA LEU A 111 -1.58 -2.78 11.02
C LEU A 111 -1.49 -4.30 10.82
N ALA A 112 -1.96 -5.09 11.77
CA ALA A 112 -2.00 -6.55 11.67
C ALA A 112 -2.85 -7.01 10.48
N GLN A 113 -4.01 -6.38 10.27
CA GLN A 113 -4.88 -6.66 9.13
C GLN A 113 -4.22 -6.27 7.80
N MET A 114 -3.52 -5.13 7.75
CA MET A 114 -2.90 -4.62 6.53
C MET A 114 -1.66 -5.40 6.11
N LEU A 115 -0.78 -5.72 7.07
CA LEU A 115 0.58 -6.19 6.81
C LEU A 115 0.77 -7.68 7.11
N GLY A 116 -0.07 -8.24 7.98
CA GLY A 116 0.09 -9.58 8.52
C GLY A 116 1.03 -9.65 9.73
N GLN A 117 0.75 -10.58 10.63
CA GLN A 117 1.46 -10.69 11.92
C GLN A 117 2.97 -10.91 11.77
N ASP A 118 3.39 -11.68 10.77
CA ASP A 118 4.81 -11.95 10.53
C ASP A 118 5.60 -10.67 10.24
N VAL A 119 5.01 -9.73 9.51
CA VAL A 119 5.67 -8.44 9.23
C VAL A 119 5.76 -7.61 10.51
N LEU A 120 4.70 -7.55 11.30
CA LEU A 120 4.67 -6.83 12.58
C LEU A 120 5.73 -7.32 13.56
N ASN A 121 6.00 -8.63 13.57
CA ASN A 121 6.92 -9.22 14.53
C ASN A 121 8.40 -9.06 14.15
N ASN A 122 8.70 -8.81 12.87
CA ASN A 122 10.08 -8.90 12.35
C ASN A 122 10.66 -7.58 11.84
N TYR A 123 9.84 -6.53 11.69
CA TYR A 123 10.26 -5.26 11.10
C TYR A 123 9.84 -4.07 11.97
N ASN A 124 10.62 -3.00 11.88
CA ASN A 124 10.23 -1.72 12.47
C ASN A 124 9.10 -1.09 11.64
N ILE A 125 8.00 -0.72 12.28
CA ILE A 125 6.84 -0.10 11.62
C ILE A 125 6.58 1.26 12.25
N ILE A 126 6.46 2.29 11.41
CA ILE A 126 6.21 3.66 11.83
C ILE A 126 4.96 4.19 11.13
N ASN A 127 4.01 4.72 11.90
CA ASN A 127 2.96 5.57 11.37
C ASN A 127 3.53 6.97 11.11
N HIS A 128 3.38 7.49 9.89
CA HIS A 128 3.64 8.89 9.64
C HIS A 128 2.63 9.78 10.39
N ASP A 129 3.09 10.97 10.81
CA ASP A 129 2.25 12.03 11.36
C ASP A 129 2.62 13.36 10.70
N ALA A 130 1.72 13.89 9.85
CA ALA A 130 1.92 15.17 9.17
C ALA A 130 1.83 16.38 10.11
N PHE A 131 1.35 16.20 11.34
CA PHE A 131 1.17 17.27 12.32
C PHE A 131 2.30 17.30 13.37
N ASP A 132 3.13 16.26 13.41
CA ASP A 132 4.34 16.24 14.24
C ASP A 132 5.54 16.83 13.49
N SER A 133 5.66 18.16 13.54
CA SER A 133 6.77 18.88 12.92
C SER A 133 8.17 18.45 13.39
N SER A 134 8.30 17.80 14.55
CA SER A 134 9.61 17.33 15.05
C SER A 134 10.18 16.17 14.22
N ASN A 135 9.31 15.45 13.51
CA ASN A 135 9.64 14.33 12.63
C ASN A 135 9.61 14.73 11.14
N LEU A 136 9.51 16.02 10.82
CA LEU A 136 9.49 16.54 9.46
C LEU A 136 10.73 17.39 9.17
N VAL A 137 11.23 17.30 7.95
CA VAL A 137 12.39 18.06 7.49
C VAL A 137 12.06 18.69 6.15
N LEU A 138 12.24 20.01 6.02
CA LEU A 138 12.11 20.72 4.75
C LEU A 138 13.15 20.18 3.75
N ARG A 139 12.66 19.66 2.64
CA ARG A 139 13.44 19.12 1.51
C ARG A 139 13.52 20.07 0.33
N GLY A 140 12.63 21.06 0.23
CA GLY A 140 12.70 22.08 -0.80
C GLY A 140 11.42 22.88 -0.95
N HIS A 141 11.24 23.48 -2.13
CA HIS A 141 10.00 24.12 -2.53
C HIS A 141 9.63 23.65 -3.94
N THR A 142 8.34 23.54 -4.21
CA THR A 142 7.79 23.38 -5.57
C THR A 142 8.08 24.63 -6.42
N SER A 143 7.83 24.55 -7.72
CA SER A 143 7.95 25.70 -8.64
C SER A 143 7.08 26.89 -8.25
N ASP A 144 5.96 26.64 -7.57
CA ASP A 144 5.02 27.67 -7.10
C ASP A 144 5.34 28.15 -5.68
N GLY A 145 6.46 27.71 -5.10
CA GLY A 145 6.93 28.14 -3.79
C GLY A 145 6.28 27.42 -2.60
N ILE A 146 5.57 26.31 -2.81
CA ILE A 146 5.01 25.49 -1.72
C ILE A 146 6.14 24.64 -1.10
N PRO A 147 6.37 24.68 0.23
CA PRO A 147 7.40 23.87 0.89
C PRO A 147 7.10 22.36 0.77
N ILE A 148 8.17 21.58 0.61
CA ILE A 148 8.19 20.10 0.57
C ILE A 148 9.06 19.62 1.71
#